data_AF-A0A957L4B7-F1
#
_entry.id   AF-A0A957L4B7-F1
#
_cell.length_a   1.000
_cell.length_b   1.000
_cell.length_c   1.000
_cell.angle_alpha   90.00
_cell.angle_beta   90.00
_cell.angle_gamma   90.00
#
_symmetry.space_group_name_H-M   'P 1'
#
loop_
_entity.id
_entity.type
_entity.pdbx_description
1 polymer ?
#
loop_
_entity_poly.entity_id
_entity_poly.type
_entity_poly.pdbx_seq_one_letter_code
_entity_poly.pdbx_strand_id
1 'polypeptide(L)'
;MRTFYARIILVSLALFLVACGSEEPAGSTPEPTNPPVATDEPAPATSEPAPTEAPAEPTAAPAEPTAAIEPTEPAAAAAPTTNLTDGCVEQYDEAVDYFPEKVTVSHSQGFTVEYFNHYKLVTVTAP
;
A
#
# COMPACT_ATOMS: atom_id res chain seq x y z
N MET A 1 42.52 33.58 -27.40
CA MET A 1 41.41 32.62 -27.18
C MET A 1 40.98 32.46 -25.71
N ARG A 2 41.86 32.21 -24.73
CA ARG A 2 41.48 31.89 -23.33
C ARG A 2 40.67 32.98 -22.62
N THR A 3 41.03 34.26 -22.80
CA THR A 3 40.30 35.40 -22.21
C THR A 3 38.95 35.66 -22.89
N PHE A 4 38.80 35.25 -24.15
CA PHE A 4 37.57 35.35 -24.90
C PHE A 4 36.54 34.31 -24.42
N TYR A 5 37.00 33.07 -24.20
CA TYR A 5 36.19 32.01 -23.59
C TYR A 5 35.77 32.34 -22.15
N ALA A 6 36.67 32.90 -21.34
CA ALA A 6 36.33 33.30 -19.97
C ALA A 6 35.22 34.37 -19.92
N ARG A 7 35.22 35.32 -20.87
CA ARG A 7 34.16 36.34 -20.97
C ARG A 7 32.85 35.77 -21.50
N ILE A 8 32.89 34.85 -22.47
CA ILE A 8 31.70 34.15 -22.96
C ILE A 8 31.05 33.33 -21.83
N ILE A 9 31.84 32.56 -21.08
CA ILE A 9 31.33 31.74 -19.97
C ILE A 9 30.69 32.62 -18.88
N LEU A 10 31.29 33.76 -18.54
CA LEU A 10 30.77 34.66 -17.51
C LEU A 10 29.46 35.33 -17.95
N VAL A 11 29.35 35.71 -19.23
CA VAL A 11 28.11 36.25 -19.81
C VAL A 11 27.01 35.19 -19.90
N SER A 12 27.35 33.95 -20.30
CA SER A 12 26.40 32.83 -20.34
C SER A 12 25.89 32.44 -18.95
N LEU A 13 26.76 32.43 -17.94
CA LEU A 13 26.39 32.13 -16.55
C LEU A 13 25.45 33.21 -15.98
N ALA A 14 25.68 34.49 -16.32
CA ALA A 14 24.81 35.58 -15.91
C ALA A 14 23.44 35.56 -16.61
N LEU A 15 23.38 35.15 -17.89
CA LEU A 15 22.12 34.99 -18.62
C LEU A 15 21.27 33.82 -18.10
N PHE A 16 21.90 32.72 -17.66
CA PHE A 16 21.19 31.58 -17.08
C PHE A 16 20.57 31.89 -15.70
N LEU A 17 21.16 32.79 -14.92
CA LEU A 17 20.67 33.15 -13.58
C LEU A 17 19.44 34.08 -13.59
N VAL A 18 19.11 34.71 -14.74
CA VAL A 18 17.95 35.63 -14.86
C VAL A 18 16.67 34.89 -15.27
N ALA A 19 16.74 33.66 -15.75
CA ALA A 19 15.61 32.96 -16.38
C ALA A 19 14.77 32.05 -15.44
N CYS A 20 14.91 32.14 -14.12
CA CYS A 20 14.21 31.24 -13.18
C CYS A 20 13.48 31.99 -12.05
N GLY A 21 12.95 33.19 -12.33
CA GLY A 21 12.37 34.07 -11.31
C GLY A 21 10.92 34.52 -11.52
N SER A 22 10.17 33.98 -12.48
CA SER A 22 8.78 34.42 -12.69
C SER A 22 7.88 33.32 -13.23
N GLU A 23 7.39 32.46 -12.34
CA GLU A 23 6.15 31.73 -12.56
C GLU A 23 5.47 31.56 -11.20
N GLU A 24 4.67 32.57 -10.84
CA GLU A 24 3.59 32.39 -9.87
C GLU A 24 2.46 31.59 -10.53
N PRO A 25 1.85 30.65 -9.80
CA PRO A 25 0.94 29.66 -10.35
C PRO A 25 -0.44 30.27 -10.55
N ALA A 26 -0.93 30.27 -11.78
CA ALA A 26 -2.36 30.38 -12.00
C ALA A 26 -3.03 29.12 -11.44
N GLY A 27 -3.70 29.30 -10.29
CA GLY A 27 -4.55 28.31 -9.69
C GLY A 27 -5.52 27.73 -10.71
N SER A 28 -5.53 26.41 -10.79
CA SER A 28 -6.66 25.64 -11.29
C SER A 28 -6.80 24.50 -10.32
N THR A 29 -7.63 24.72 -9.31
CA THR A 29 -8.24 23.64 -8.52
C THR A 29 -9.00 22.76 -9.51
N PRO A 30 -8.59 21.52 -9.81
CA PRO A 30 -9.55 20.57 -10.30
C PRO A 30 -10.51 20.32 -9.14
N GLU A 31 -11.76 20.73 -9.32
CA GLU A 31 -12.88 20.26 -8.50
C GLU A 31 -12.75 18.74 -8.38
N PRO A 32 -12.72 18.15 -7.18
CA PRO A 32 -12.76 16.70 -7.06
C PRO A 32 -14.11 16.24 -7.60
N THR A 33 -14.13 15.80 -8.85
CA THR A 33 -15.21 14.98 -9.37
C THR A 33 -15.14 13.66 -8.63
N ASN A 34 -15.77 13.64 -7.44
CA ASN A 34 -16.11 12.39 -6.79
C ASN A 34 -16.84 11.53 -7.84
N PRO A 35 -16.40 10.29 -8.09
CA PRO A 35 -17.25 9.36 -8.82
C PRO A 35 -18.60 9.28 -8.07
N PRO A 36 -19.73 9.07 -8.77
CA PRO A 36 -20.98 8.81 -8.07
C PRO A 36 -20.72 7.67 -7.09
N VAL A 37 -20.99 7.94 -5.81
CA VAL A 37 -21.09 6.92 -4.77
C VAL A 37 -22.03 5.88 -5.34
N ALA A 38 -21.48 4.73 -5.72
CA ALA A 38 -22.27 3.55 -5.96
C ALA A 38 -22.91 3.23 -4.61
N THR A 39 -24.16 3.67 -4.47
CA THR A 39 -25.08 3.15 -3.46
C THR A 39 -25.27 1.66 -3.79
N ASP A 40 -24.32 0.84 -3.35
CA ASP A 40 -24.61 -0.56 -3.06
C ASP A 40 -25.50 -0.52 -1.82
N GLU A 41 -26.80 -0.45 -2.07
CA GLU A 41 -27.82 -0.83 -1.10
C GLU A 41 -27.69 -2.35 -0.93
N PRO A 42 -27.14 -2.87 0.19
CA PRO A 42 -27.24 -4.29 0.43
C PRO A 42 -28.72 -4.60 0.62
N ALA A 43 -29.27 -5.32 -0.36
CA ALA A 43 -30.61 -5.88 -0.26
C ALA A 43 -30.76 -6.59 1.10
N PRO A 44 -31.85 -6.35 1.83
CA PRO A 44 -32.05 -6.97 3.13
C PRO A 44 -32.10 -8.49 2.97
N ALA A 45 -31.20 -9.17 3.65
CA ALA A 45 -31.29 -10.60 3.90
C ALA A 45 -32.63 -10.90 4.57
N THR A 46 -33.53 -11.63 3.89
CA THR A 46 -34.60 -12.39 4.55
C THR A 46 -35.14 -13.44 3.57
N SER A 47 -34.69 -14.69 3.68
CA SER A 47 -35.59 -15.86 3.69
C SER A 47 -34.84 -17.06 4.28
N GLU A 48 -34.96 -17.20 5.60
CA GLU A 48 -34.90 -18.50 6.27
C GLU A 48 -36.27 -19.18 6.09
N PRO A 49 -36.33 -20.41 5.55
CA PRO A 49 -37.38 -21.34 5.94
C PRO A 49 -36.85 -22.33 6.98
N ALA A 50 -37.68 -22.47 8.02
CA ALA A 50 -37.53 -23.23 9.24
C ALA A 50 -37.41 -24.76 9.03
N PRO A 51 -37.03 -25.51 10.08
CA PRO A 51 -36.55 -26.89 10.01
C PRO A 51 -37.71 -27.89 10.02
N THR A 52 -37.54 -29.06 9.41
CA THR A 52 -38.24 -30.32 9.75
C THR A 52 -37.56 -31.46 9.00
N GLU A 53 -36.79 -32.28 9.72
CA GLU A 53 -37.01 -33.73 9.88
C GLU A 53 -35.79 -34.37 10.58
N ALA A 54 -36.01 -34.81 11.81
CA ALA A 54 -35.32 -35.96 12.41
C ALA A 54 -36.38 -37.09 12.49
N PRO A 55 -36.05 -38.38 12.71
CA PRO A 55 -34.74 -39.05 12.77
C PRO A 55 -34.68 -40.35 11.95
N ALA A 56 -33.48 -40.81 11.59
CA ALA A 56 -33.24 -42.21 11.26
C ALA A 56 -31.84 -42.64 11.74
N GLU A 57 -31.77 -43.26 12.91
CA GLU A 57 -30.71 -44.23 13.23
C GLU A 57 -31.02 -45.50 12.43
N PRO A 58 -30.03 -46.23 11.87
CA PRO A 58 -29.28 -47.15 12.74
C PRO A 58 -27.84 -47.45 12.31
N THR A 59 -27.13 -48.07 13.26
CA THR A 59 -26.11 -49.12 13.07
C THR A 59 -24.66 -48.71 13.28
N ALA A 60 -24.07 -49.45 14.21
CA ALA A 60 -22.74 -49.31 14.76
C ALA A 60 -21.61 -49.76 13.81
N ALA A 61 -20.46 -49.07 13.98
CA ALA A 61 -19.08 -49.54 13.86
C ALA A 61 -18.58 -49.97 12.45
N PRO A 62 -17.34 -49.60 12.04
CA PRO A 62 -16.12 -49.79 12.82
C PRO A 62 -15.41 -48.50 13.26
N ALA A 63 -14.76 -48.55 14.43
CA ALA A 63 -13.80 -47.57 14.88
C ALA A 63 -12.57 -47.60 13.96
N GLU A 64 -12.52 -46.66 13.02
CA GLU A 64 -11.30 -46.33 12.28
C GLU A 64 -10.30 -45.66 13.23
N PRO A 65 -8.99 -45.90 13.08
CA PRO A 65 -8.00 -45.36 13.99
C PRO A 65 -8.10 -43.85 13.94
N THR A 66 -8.39 -43.24 15.09
CA THR A 66 -8.17 -41.81 15.34
C THR A 66 -6.69 -41.53 15.08
N ALA A 67 -6.37 -41.20 13.83
CA ALA A 67 -5.16 -40.50 13.50
C ALA A 67 -5.25 -39.20 14.29
N ALA A 68 -4.32 -39.03 15.23
CA ALA A 68 -4.14 -37.78 15.93
C ALA A 68 -4.01 -36.69 14.87
N ILE A 69 -4.99 -35.80 14.82
CA ILE A 69 -4.83 -34.52 14.13
C ILE A 69 -3.84 -33.77 15.02
N GLU A 70 -2.55 -33.91 14.71
CA GLU A 70 -1.58 -32.92 15.15
C GLU A 70 -2.10 -31.58 14.63
N PRO A 71 -2.20 -30.54 15.49
CA PRO A 71 -2.48 -29.20 15.01
C PRO A 71 -1.41 -28.86 13.97
N THR A 72 -1.78 -28.88 12.69
CA THR A 72 -0.97 -28.26 11.64
C THR A 72 -0.96 -26.78 11.97
N GLU A 73 0.07 -26.36 12.70
CA GLU A 73 0.34 -24.96 12.98
C GLU A 73 0.34 -24.23 11.64
N PRO A 74 -0.44 -23.14 11.48
CA PRO A 74 -0.43 -22.38 10.24
C PRO A 74 1.01 -22.03 9.93
N ALA A 75 1.50 -22.45 8.76
CA ALA A 75 2.84 -22.12 8.32
C ALA A 75 2.96 -20.58 8.34
N ALA A 76 3.75 -20.05 9.28
CA ALA A 76 3.96 -18.62 9.42
C ALA A 76 4.42 -18.05 8.06
N ALA A 77 3.79 -16.95 7.64
CA ALA A 77 4.11 -16.33 6.36
C ALA A 77 5.59 -15.91 6.37
N ALA A 78 6.37 -16.40 5.41
CA ALA A 78 7.77 -16.02 5.30
C ALA A 78 7.89 -14.56 4.89
N ALA A 79 8.74 -13.80 5.58
CA ALA A 79 8.97 -12.39 5.27
C ALA A 79 9.62 -12.24 3.87
N PRO A 80 9.19 -11.23 3.08
CA PRO A 80 9.79 -10.98 1.78
C PRO A 80 11.21 -10.44 1.93
N THR A 81 12.09 -10.79 0.99
CA THR A 81 13.47 -10.31 0.95
C THR A 81 13.67 -9.06 0.08
N THR A 82 12.67 -8.71 -0.72
CA THR A 82 12.58 -7.50 -1.56
C THR A 82 11.18 -6.92 -1.44
N ASN A 83 10.98 -5.64 -1.77
CA ASN A 83 9.64 -5.08 -1.73
C ASN A 83 8.71 -5.84 -2.70
N LEU A 84 7.48 -6.11 -2.26
CA LEU A 84 6.44 -6.67 -3.11
C LEU A 84 5.96 -5.58 -4.08
N THR A 85 6.16 -5.79 -5.38
CA THR A 85 5.74 -4.88 -6.45
C THR A 85 4.60 -5.42 -7.30
N ASP A 86 4.31 -6.71 -7.17
CA ASP A 86 3.36 -7.44 -8.00
C ASP A 86 2.35 -8.18 -7.12
N GLY A 87 1.07 -7.96 -7.38
CA GLY A 87 -0.01 -8.64 -6.67
C GLY A 87 -0.24 -8.17 -5.23
N CYS A 88 -1.10 -8.91 -4.53
CA CYS A 88 -1.49 -8.66 -3.14
C CYS A 88 -0.90 -9.73 -2.21
N VAL A 89 -0.78 -9.40 -0.93
CA VAL A 89 -0.41 -10.37 0.11
C VAL A 89 -1.62 -11.26 0.40
N GLU A 90 -1.52 -12.55 0.08
CA GLU A 90 -2.62 -13.52 0.24
C GLU A 90 -2.72 -14.08 1.67
N GLN A 91 -1.58 -14.25 2.35
CA GLN A 91 -1.51 -14.65 3.76
C GLN A 91 -0.85 -13.53 4.55
N TYR A 92 -1.66 -12.56 4.94
CA TYR A 92 -1.23 -11.41 5.71
C TYR A 92 -0.86 -11.80 7.15
N ASP A 93 0.27 -11.30 7.63
CA ASP A 93 0.74 -11.43 9.00
C ASP A 93 1.30 -10.08 9.48
N GLU A 94 0.68 -9.48 10.49
CA GLU A 94 1.07 -8.16 11.02
C GLU A 94 2.48 -8.12 11.63
N ALA A 95 3.03 -9.27 11.99
CA ALA A 95 4.38 -9.40 12.55
C ALA A 95 5.48 -9.40 11.47
N VAL A 96 5.13 -9.53 10.19
CA VAL A 96 6.08 -9.60 9.07
C VAL A 96 6.47 -8.21 8.56
N ASP A 97 7.77 -7.94 8.40
CA ASP A 97 8.27 -6.74 7.69
C ASP A 97 8.12 -6.93 6.17
N TYR A 98 7.11 -6.29 5.58
CA TYR A 98 6.82 -6.31 4.15
C TYR A 98 7.62 -5.25 3.37
N PHE A 99 8.50 -4.47 4.02
CA PHE A 99 9.27 -3.40 3.40
C PHE A 99 10.77 -3.49 3.66
N PRO A 100 11.45 -4.55 3.18
CA PRO A 100 12.88 -4.73 3.38
C PRO A 100 13.73 -3.63 2.70
N GLU A 101 13.20 -2.94 1.67
CA GLU A 101 13.93 -1.87 0.98
C GLU A 101 13.32 -0.49 1.34
N LYS A 102 14.00 0.21 2.26
CA LYS A 102 13.56 1.50 2.83
C LYS A 102 14.22 2.67 2.12
N VAL A 103 13.45 3.75 1.93
CA VAL A 103 13.95 4.97 1.27
C VAL A 103 14.48 5.97 2.30
N THR A 104 15.45 6.79 1.90
CA THR A 104 15.88 7.96 2.65
C THR A 104 15.62 9.21 1.80
N VAL A 105 14.98 10.22 2.39
CA VAL A 105 14.66 11.48 1.71
C VAL A 105 15.88 12.41 1.79
N SER A 106 16.40 12.84 0.64
CA SER A 106 17.64 13.64 0.56
C SER A 106 17.47 15.04 -0.05
N HIS A 107 16.42 15.28 -0.83
CA HIS A 107 16.24 16.51 -1.59
C HIS A 107 14.92 17.24 -1.32
N SER A 108 14.09 16.70 -0.42
CA SER A 108 12.80 17.26 -0.05
C SER A 108 12.70 17.43 1.45
N GLN A 109 11.93 18.43 1.87
CA GLN A 109 11.55 18.68 3.26
C GLN A 109 10.02 18.78 3.33
N GLY A 110 9.46 18.88 4.53
CA GLY A 110 8.01 19.03 4.71
C GLY A 110 7.24 17.72 4.83
N PHE A 111 7.91 16.56 4.80
CA PHE A 111 7.32 15.29 5.21
C PHE A 111 8.36 14.33 5.81
N THR A 112 7.89 13.35 6.57
CA THR A 112 8.68 12.22 7.06
C THR A 112 8.04 10.90 6.62
N VAL A 113 8.84 9.84 6.56
CA VAL A 113 8.38 8.48 6.29
C VAL A 113 8.92 7.56 7.38
N GLU A 114 8.03 6.90 8.09
CA GLU A 114 8.35 5.89 9.09
C GLU A 114 7.85 4.53 8.60
N TYR A 115 8.65 3.49 8.83
CA TYR A 115 8.36 2.13 8.37
C TYR A 115 8.05 1.25 9.57
N PHE A 116 6.88 0.61 9.51
CA PHE A 116 6.48 -0.46 10.41
C PHE A 116 6.46 -1.78 9.63
N ASN A 117 6.19 -2.89 10.31
CA ASN A 117 6.16 -4.21 9.69
C ASN A 117 5.27 -4.24 8.44
N HIS A 118 4.04 -3.74 8.55
CA HIS A 118 3.01 -3.91 7.51
C HIS A 118 2.39 -2.61 6.97
N TYR A 119 2.83 -1.44 7.44
CA TYR A 119 2.49 -0.15 6.83
C TYR A 119 3.63 0.86 6.91
N LYS A 120 3.49 1.95 6.14
CA LYS A 120 4.34 3.14 6.21
C LYS A 120 3.50 4.29 6.73
N LEU A 121 4.03 5.07 7.68
CA LEU A 121 3.43 6.32 8.11
C LEU A 121 4.11 7.47 7.39
N VAL A 122 3.35 8.19 6.58
CA VAL A 122 3.82 9.42 5.93
C VAL A 122 3.19 10.61 6.63
N THR A 123 4.03 11.44 7.25
CA THR A 123 3.57 12.62 7.98
C THR A 123 3.96 13.87 7.20
N VAL A 124 2.97 14.69 6.82
CA VAL A 124 3.21 16.01 6.21
C VAL A 124 3.39 17.04 7.33
N THR A 125 4.55 17.69 7.36
CA THR A 125 4.93 18.67 8.38
C THR A 125 4.84 20.12 7.89
N ALA A 126 4.76 20.33 6.57
CA ALA A 126 4.56 21.64 5.94
C ALA A 126 3.70 21.48 4.67
N PRO A 127 2.39 21.82 4.71
CA PRO A 127 1.47 21.72 3.57
C PRO A 127 1.59 22.88 2.58
#